data_AF-A0A7S2Q660-F1
#
_entry.id   AF-A0A7S2Q660-F1
#
_cell.length_a   1.000
_cell.length_b   1.000
_cell.length_c   1.000
_cell.angle_alpha   90.00
_cell.angle_beta   90.00
_cell.angle_gamma   90.00
#
_symmetry.space_group_name_H-M   'P 1'
#
loop_
_entity.id
_entity.type
_entity.pdbx_description
1 polymer ?
#
loop_
_entity_poly.entity_id
_entity_poly.type
_entity_poly.pdbx_seq_one_letter_code
_entity_poly.pdbx_strand_id
1 'polypeptide(L)'
;ANNSLNHFASIVQISLTLACAYWSFIMAEGIFHISGVLSTVMAALVLAKKMWPVLVERKAMLEFWHVIETVGNTLVFCLAGMLTGRAIPMHDQAIQECFWAVAVYVAVTIIRFVMLLLMRPLLNRCGRSVSMRDVLIMTW
;
A
#
# COMPACT_ATOMS: atom_id res chain seq x y z
N ALA A 1 27.85 -27.00 7.21
CA ALA A 1 28.22 -25.76 7.95
C ALA A 1 27.78 -24.47 7.23
N ASN A 2 27.74 -24.41 5.89
CA ASN A 2 27.45 -23.15 5.18
C ASN A 2 25.98 -22.69 5.26
N ASN A 3 25.01 -23.62 5.32
CA ASN A 3 23.58 -23.27 5.32
C ASN A 3 23.10 -22.60 6.61
N SER A 4 23.67 -22.91 7.78
CA SER A 4 23.25 -22.29 9.04
C SER A 4 23.60 -20.81 9.08
N LEU A 5 24.80 -20.44 8.61
CA LEU A 5 25.25 -19.04 8.57
C LEU A 5 24.40 -18.18 7.63
N ASN A 6 24.02 -18.74 6.47
CA ASN A 6 23.15 -18.06 5.51
C ASN A 6 21.74 -17.82 6.07
N HIS A 7 21.20 -18.80 6.81
CA HIS A 7 19.89 -18.68 7.45
C HIS A 7 19.88 -17.59 8.53
N PHE A 8 20.92 -17.52 9.38
CA PHE A 8 21.05 -16.43 10.36
C PHE A 8 21.17 -15.05 9.69
N ALA A 9 21.96 -14.94 8.62
CA ALA A 9 22.09 -13.70 7.87
C ALA A 9 20.76 -13.25 7.24
N SER A 10 19.97 -14.18 6.72
CA SER A 10 18.62 -13.93 6.17
C SER A 10 17.67 -13.36 7.23
N ILE A 11 17.62 -13.97 8.42
CA ILE A 11 16.79 -13.48 9.54
C ILE A 11 17.20 -12.07 9.99
N VAL A 12 18.52 -11.79 10.05
CA VAL A 12 19.02 -10.46 10.40
C VAL A 12 18.63 -9.44 9.34
N GLN A 13 18.72 -9.78 8.05
CA GLN A 13 18.29 -8.91 6.95
C GLN A 13 16.78 -8.60 7.04
N ILE A 14 15.94 -9.61 7.29
CA ILE A 14 14.49 -9.43 7.46
C ILE A 14 14.21 -8.52 8.67
N SER A 15 14.83 -8.80 9.83
CA SER A 15 14.68 -7.98 11.03
C SER A 15 15.11 -6.52 10.79
N LEU A 16 16.17 -6.30 10.03
CA LEU A 16 16.64 -4.96 9.66
C LEU A 16 15.63 -4.22 8.77
N THR A 17 14.96 -4.93 7.85
CA THR A 17 13.91 -4.34 7.01
C THR A 17 12.72 -3.88 7.86
N LEU A 18 12.34 -4.68 8.87
CA LEU A 18 11.27 -4.34 9.82
C LEU A 18 11.66 -3.15 10.70
N ALA A 19 12.89 -3.17 11.24
CA ALA A 19 13.42 -2.08 12.03
C ALA A 19 13.47 -0.77 11.23
N CYS A 20 13.92 -0.82 9.98
CA CYS A 20 13.94 0.33 9.07
C CYS A 20 12.52 0.88 8.83
N ALA A 21 11.53 0.02 8.60
CA ALA A 21 10.15 0.43 8.43
C ALA A 21 9.62 1.17 9.67
N TYR A 22 9.82 0.59 10.87
CA TYR A 22 9.40 1.23 12.12
C TYR A 22 10.14 2.54 12.42
N TRP A 23 11.46 2.57 12.22
CA TRP A 23 12.28 3.74 12.50
C TRP A 23 11.95 4.92 11.58
N SER A 24 11.74 4.64 10.29
CA SER A 24 11.35 5.66 9.31
C SER A 24 10.01 6.31 9.64
N PHE A 25 9.08 5.53 10.20
CA PHE A 25 7.79 6.03 10.68
C PHE A 25 7.96 6.93 11.90
N ILE A 26 8.64 6.44 12.94
CA ILE A 26 8.82 7.17 14.21
C ILE A 26 9.62 8.46 14.02
N MET A 27 10.66 8.46 13.18
CA MET A 27 11.39 9.70 12.93
C MET A 27 10.54 10.73 12.21
N ALA A 28 9.80 10.34 11.18
CA ALA A 28 8.98 11.27 10.41
C ALA A 28 7.81 11.82 11.23
N GLU A 29 7.02 10.94 11.86
CA GLU A 29 5.82 11.34 12.60
C GLU A 29 6.15 11.92 13.98
N GLY A 30 7.08 11.28 14.69
CA GLY A 30 7.40 11.61 16.08
C GLY A 30 8.33 12.82 16.24
N ILE A 31 9.31 13.00 15.35
CA ILE A 31 10.31 14.07 15.47
C ILE A 31 10.01 15.22 14.51
N PHE A 32 9.74 14.90 13.24
CA PHE A 32 9.56 15.92 12.21
C PHE A 32 8.10 16.35 12.01
N HIS A 33 7.13 15.63 12.58
CA HIS A 33 5.70 15.87 12.40
C HIS A 33 5.27 15.91 10.91
N ILE A 34 5.91 15.08 10.09
CA ILE A 34 5.57 14.85 8.67
C ILE A 34 4.99 13.43 8.55
N SER A 35 4.25 13.14 7.48
CA SER A 35 3.63 11.83 7.24
C SER A 35 4.61 10.66 7.39
N GLY A 36 4.46 9.91 8.49
CA GLY A 36 5.22 8.69 8.75
C GLY A 36 4.97 7.62 7.69
N VAL A 37 3.73 7.47 7.23
CA VAL A 37 3.35 6.48 6.23
C VAL A 37 4.11 6.69 4.91
N LEU A 38 4.14 7.93 4.40
CA LEU A 38 4.87 8.26 3.17
C LEU A 38 6.39 8.05 3.33
N SER A 39 6.94 8.39 4.50
CA SER A 39 8.36 8.14 4.83
C SER A 39 8.69 6.64 4.77
N THR A 40 7.86 5.80 5.37
CA THR A 40 8.05 4.34 5.35
C THR A 40 7.94 3.76 3.94
N VAL A 41 7.00 4.23 3.13
CA VAL A 41 6.90 3.81 1.71
C VAL A 41 8.15 4.21 0.93
N MET A 42 8.65 5.44 1.14
CA MET A 42 9.88 5.90 0.49
C MET A 42 11.10 5.07 0.91
N ALA A 43 11.22 4.78 2.21
CA ALA A 43 12.28 3.92 2.73
C ALA A 43 12.21 2.51 2.09
N ALA A 44 11.01 1.93 2.00
CA ALA A 44 10.79 0.64 1.36
C ALA A 44 11.15 0.65 -0.15
N LEU A 45 10.83 1.73 -0.88
CA LEU A 45 11.22 1.88 -2.29
C LEU A 45 12.75 1.95 -2.47
N VAL A 46 13.43 2.70 -1.60
CA VAL A 46 14.90 2.77 -1.59
C VAL A 46 15.50 1.39 -1.30
N LEU A 47 14.91 0.67 -0.34
CA LEU A 47 15.29 -0.70 0.02
C LEU A 47 15.10 -1.64 -1.16
N ALA A 48 13.92 -1.64 -1.79
CA ALA A 48 13.62 -2.46 -2.95
C ALA A 48 14.59 -2.20 -4.11
N LYS A 49 15.00 -0.95 -4.34
CA LYS A 49 15.97 -0.63 -5.40
C LYS A 49 17.40 -1.07 -5.09
N LYS A 50 17.87 -0.86 -3.85
CA LYS A 50 19.29 -1.03 -3.49
C LYS A 50 19.62 -2.38 -2.85
N MET A 51 18.65 -3.02 -2.20
CA MET A 51 18.89 -4.21 -1.38
C MET A 51 18.99 -5.49 -2.21
N TRP A 52 18.38 -5.54 -3.40
CA TRP A 52 18.37 -6.73 -4.25
C TRP A 52 19.74 -7.43 -4.39
N PRO A 53 20.84 -6.77 -4.80
CA PRO A 53 22.14 -7.42 -4.97
C PRO A 53 22.79 -7.95 -3.68
N VAL A 54 22.34 -7.51 -2.49
CA VAL A 54 22.97 -7.83 -1.18
C VAL A 54 22.23 -8.94 -0.42
N LEU A 55 21.05 -9.35 -0.90
CA LEU A 55 20.23 -10.34 -0.20
C LEU A 55 20.82 -11.74 -0.30
N VAL A 56 20.96 -12.37 0.87
CA VAL A 56 21.44 -13.76 0.97
C VAL A 56 20.37 -14.71 0.46
N GLU A 57 19.10 -14.50 0.84
CA GLU A 57 17.99 -15.38 0.47
C GLU A 57 16.73 -14.57 0.10
N ARG A 58 16.59 -14.27 -1.19
CA ARG A 58 15.50 -13.43 -1.70
C ARG A 58 14.12 -14.04 -1.50
N LYS A 59 14.02 -15.36 -1.65
CA LYS A 59 12.75 -16.09 -1.54
C LYS A 59 12.20 -16.00 -0.12
N ALA A 60 13.05 -16.25 0.89
CA ALA A 60 12.67 -16.13 2.30
C ALA A 60 12.18 -14.72 2.65
N MET A 61 12.86 -13.67 2.17
CA MET A 61 12.41 -12.30 2.41
C MET A 61 11.07 -11.97 1.74
N LEU A 62 10.87 -12.41 0.49
CA LEU A 62 9.60 -12.20 -0.22
C LEU A 62 8.45 -12.96 0.46
N GLU A 63 8.66 -14.23 0.82
CA GLU A 63 7.66 -15.04 1.51
C GLU A 63 7.30 -14.42 2.87
N PHE A 64 8.30 -13.96 3.63
CA PHE A 64 8.06 -13.26 4.90
C PHE A 64 7.17 -12.03 4.71
N TRP A 65 7.52 -11.13 3.80
CA TRP A 65 6.73 -9.92 3.55
C TRP A 65 5.36 -10.23 2.96
N HIS A 66 5.22 -11.29 2.18
CA HIS A 66 3.93 -11.74 1.66
C HIS A 66 3.00 -12.25 2.78
N VAL A 67 3.55 -12.95 3.79
CA VAL A 67 2.79 -13.35 4.99
C VAL A 67 2.35 -12.11 5.77
N ILE A 68 3.25 -11.13 5.98
CA ILE A 68 2.91 -9.87 6.66
C ILE A 68 1.83 -9.09 5.91
N GLU A 69 1.94 -8.97 4.59
CA GLU A 69 0.92 -8.34 3.73
C GLU A 69 -0.44 -9.03 3.87
N THR A 70 -0.44 -10.37 3.80
CA THR A 70 -1.67 -11.16 3.90
C THR A 70 -2.33 -10.99 5.26
N VAL A 71 -1.56 -11.03 6.35
CA VAL A 71 -2.06 -10.78 7.71
C VAL A 71 -2.57 -9.35 7.85
N GLY A 72 -1.83 -8.35 7.39
CA GLY A 72 -2.22 -6.94 7.45
C GLY A 72 -3.51 -6.66 6.70
N ASN A 73 -3.65 -7.14 5.47
CA ASN A 73 -4.86 -7.01 4.68
C ASN A 73 -6.06 -7.69 5.36
N THR A 74 -5.85 -8.90 5.89
CA THR A 74 -6.90 -9.63 6.63
C THR A 74 -7.36 -8.85 7.86
N LEU A 75 -6.43 -8.26 8.62
CA LEU A 75 -6.75 -7.44 9.79
C LEU A 75 -7.55 -6.19 9.42
N VAL A 76 -7.14 -5.46 8.38
CA VAL A 76 -7.86 -4.25 7.93
C VAL A 76 -9.27 -4.60 7.47
N PHE A 77 -9.45 -5.65 6.67
CA PHE A 77 -10.79 -6.09 6.24
C PHE A 77 -11.65 -6.59 7.40
N CYS A 78 -11.08 -7.34 8.33
CA CYS A 78 -11.78 -7.82 9.52
C CYS A 78 -12.25 -6.64 10.39
N LEU A 79 -11.36 -5.70 10.69
CA LEU A 79 -11.68 -4.51 11.48
C LEU A 79 -12.71 -3.61 10.78
N ALA A 80 -12.55 -3.35 9.48
CA ALA A 80 -13.51 -2.58 8.70
C ALA A 80 -14.89 -3.24 8.69
N GLY A 81 -14.95 -4.57 8.53
CA GLY A 81 -16.20 -5.34 8.60
C GLY A 81 -16.87 -5.25 9.97
N MET A 82 -16.10 -5.42 11.05
CA MET A 82 -16.60 -5.29 12.42
C MET A 82 -17.12 -3.88 12.74
N LEU A 83 -16.40 -2.84 12.31
CA LEU A 83 -16.81 -1.44 12.48
C LEU A 83 -18.10 -1.15 11.72
N THR A 84 -18.19 -1.61 10.47
CA THR A 84 -19.38 -1.44 9.62
C THR A 84 -20.59 -2.16 10.21
N GLY A 85 -20.42 -3.39 10.71
CA GLY A 85 -21.49 -4.14 11.36
C GLY A 85 -22.04 -3.51 12.64
N ARG A 86 -21.25 -2.67 13.32
CA ARG A 86 -21.72 -1.85 14.45
C ARG A 86 -22.34 -0.52 14.03
N ALA A 87 -21.86 0.06 12.93
CA ALA A 87 -22.26 1.39 12.48
C ALA A 87 -23.59 1.42 11.73
N ILE A 88 -23.99 0.33 11.06
CA ILE A 88 -25.23 0.27 10.27
C ILE A 88 -26.34 -0.40 11.08
N PRO A 89 -27.32 0.36 11.63
CA PRO A 89 -28.46 -0.22 12.33
C PRO A 89 -29.34 -1.02 11.34
N MET A 90 -29.65 -2.25 11.72
CA MET A 90 -30.16 -3.31 10.85
C MET A 90 -31.61 -3.17 10.36
N HIS A 91 -32.31 -2.03 10.48
CA HIS A 91 -33.78 -2.10 10.42
C HIS A 91 -34.63 -1.00 9.76
N ASP A 92 -34.13 0.02 9.06
CA ASP A 92 -35.10 0.85 8.28
C ASP A 92 -34.56 1.63 7.07
N GLN A 93 -33.23 1.74 6.88
CA GLN A 93 -32.65 2.61 5.84
C GLN A 93 -31.74 1.89 4.83
N ALA A 94 -31.85 0.57 4.68
CA ALA A 94 -30.98 -0.22 3.81
C ALA A 94 -30.90 0.29 2.35
N ILE A 95 -32.01 0.80 1.81
CA ILE A 95 -32.07 1.37 0.45
C ILE A 95 -31.28 2.69 0.37
N GLN A 96 -31.36 3.52 1.41
CA GLN A 96 -30.66 4.80 1.46
C GLN A 96 -29.14 4.62 1.62
N GLU A 97 -28.71 3.65 2.43
CA GLU A 97 -27.29 3.28 2.57
C GLU A 97 -26.73 2.69 1.27
N CYS A 98 -27.52 1.86 0.58
CA CYS A 98 -27.14 1.34 -0.73
C CYS A 98 -27.00 2.47 -1.76
N PHE A 99 -27.91 3.45 -1.75
CA PHE A 99 -27.80 4.63 -2.59
C PHE A 99 -26.53 5.43 -2.30
N TRP A 100 -26.20 5.68 -1.03
CA TRP A 100 -24.96 6.36 -0.65
C TRP A 100 -23.70 5.58 -1.07
N ALA A 101 -23.69 4.26 -0.93
CA ALA A 101 -22.58 3.43 -1.39
C ALA A 101 -22.37 3.54 -2.91
N VAL A 102 -23.44 3.49 -3.70
CA VAL A 102 -23.39 3.68 -5.16
C VAL A 102 -22.97 5.11 -5.50
N ALA A 103 -23.48 6.13 -4.79
CA ALA A 103 -23.11 7.52 -5.01
C ALA A 103 -21.62 7.77 -4.75
N VAL A 104 -21.07 7.22 -3.66
CA VAL A 104 -19.63 7.29 -3.34
C VAL A 104 -18.81 6.57 -4.40
N TYR A 105 -19.23 5.38 -4.84
CA TYR A 105 -18.57 4.65 -5.92
C TYR A 105 -18.48 5.50 -7.20
N VAL A 106 -19.62 6.03 -7.68
CA VAL A 106 -19.67 6.88 -8.88
C VAL A 106 -18.84 8.14 -8.70
N ALA A 107 -18.91 8.80 -7.54
CA ALA A 107 -18.14 10.00 -7.26
C ALA A 107 -16.63 9.74 -7.30
N VAL A 108 -16.15 8.65 -6.68
CA VAL A 108 -14.73 8.27 -6.70
C VAL A 108 -14.26 7.93 -8.11
N THR A 109 -15.07 7.23 -8.90
CA THR A 109 -14.76 6.93 -10.31
C THR A 109 -14.63 8.21 -11.15
N ILE A 110 -15.54 9.17 -10.97
CA ILE A 110 -15.47 10.46 -11.67
C ILE A 110 -14.23 11.26 -11.24
N ILE A 111 -13.97 11.35 -9.94
CA ILE A 111 -12.79 12.05 -9.40
C ILE A 111 -11.50 11.45 -9.98
N ARG A 112 -11.40 10.12 -10.05
CA ARG A 112 -10.25 9.44 -10.65
C ARG A 112 -10.11 9.75 -12.13
N PHE A 113 -11.21 9.73 -12.89
CA PHE A 113 -11.21 10.08 -14.31
C PHE A 113 -10.70 11.51 -14.54
N VAL A 114 -11.25 12.47 -13.78
CA VAL A 114 -10.85 13.89 -13.86
C VAL A 114 -9.39 14.07 -13.45
N MET A 115 -8.95 13.42 -12.36
CA MET A 115 -7.55 13.45 -11.93
C MET A 115 -6.61 12.97 -13.04
N LEU A 116 -6.88 11.81 -13.65
CA LEU A 116 -6.04 11.26 -14.72
C LEU A 116 -6.05 12.14 -15.98
N LEU A 117 -7.18 12.75 -16.33
CA LEU A 117 -7.26 13.71 -17.42
C LEU A 117 -6.42 14.96 -17.17
N LEU A 118 -6.50 15.53 -15.96
CA LEU A 118 -5.73 16.71 -15.57
C LEU A 118 -4.23 16.41 -15.45
N MET A 119 -3.87 15.20 -15.01
CA MET A 119 -2.46 14.80 -14.88
C MET A 119 -1.86 14.28 -16.18
N ARG A 120 -2.67 14.00 -17.21
CA ARG A 120 -2.24 13.58 -18.54
C ARG A 120 -1.11 14.43 -19.16
N PRO A 121 -1.14 15.78 -19.16
CA PRO A 121 -0.03 16.58 -19.67
C PRO A 121 1.30 16.32 -18.95
N LEU A 122 1.27 16.06 -17.64
CA LEU A 122 2.48 15.72 -16.86
C LEU A 122 2.95 14.30 -17.15
N LEU A 123 2.02 13.34 -17.21
CA LEU A 123 2.29 11.94 -17.58
C LEU A 123 2.98 11.84 -18.96
N ASN A 124 2.51 12.63 -19.93
CA ASN A 124 3.10 12.68 -21.28
C ASN A 124 4.50 13.31 -21.33
N ARG A 125 4.93 14.02 -20.28
CA ARG A 125 6.27 14.60 -20.18
C ARG A 125 7.26 13.66 -19.48
N CYS A 126 6.80 12.82 -18.55
CA CYS A 126 7.67 11.95 -17.75
C CYS A 126 7.90 10.56 -18.37
N GLY A 127 7.22 10.20 -19.47
CA GLY A 127 7.35 8.86 -20.06
C GLY A 127 6.49 8.62 -21.29
N ARG A 128 5.92 7.41 -21.38
CA ARG A 128 5.12 6.95 -22.52
C ARG A 128 3.86 7.80 -22.67
N SER A 129 3.59 8.25 -23.90
CA SER A 129 2.38 9.03 -24.20
C SER A 129 1.11 8.25 -23.86
N VAL A 130 0.29 8.81 -22.99
CA VAL A 130 -0.97 8.23 -22.52
C VAL A 130 -2.11 8.69 -23.44
N SER A 131 -2.75 7.73 -24.10
CA SER A 131 -3.93 7.94 -24.94
C SER A 131 -5.19 8.05 -24.10
N MET A 132 -6.28 8.61 -24.67
CA MET A 132 -7.59 8.64 -24.01
C MET A 132 -8.13 7.24 -23.70
N ARG A 133 -7.76 6.25 -24.52
CA ARG A 133 -8.08 4.84 -24.28
C ARG A 133 -7.39 4.30 -23.03
N ASP A 134 -6.14 4.68 -22.81
CA ASP A 134 -5.37 4.26 -21.64
C ASP A 134 -5.93 4.89 -20.36
N VAL A 135 -6.33 6.17 -20.42
CA VAL A 135 -6.99 6.86 -19.30
C VAL A 135 -8.28 6.16 -18.89
N LEU A 136 -9.10 5.74 -19.86
CA LEU A 136 -10.35 5.03 -19.59
C LEU A 136 -10.08 3.69 -18.89
N ILE A 137 -9.08 2.93 -19.37
CA ILE A 137 -8.69 1.64 -18.78
C ILE A 137 -8.11 1.83 -17.37
N MET A 138 -7.33 2.89 -17.13
CA MET A 138 -6.73 3.19 -15.82
C MET A 138 -7.75 3.71 -14.78
N THR A 139 -8.91 4.18 -15.23
CA THR A 139 -9.93 4.75 -14.33
C THR A 139 -10.75 3.66 -13.62
N TRP A 140 -11.01 2.56 -14.32
CA TRP A 140 -11.83 1.46 -13.83
C TRP A 140 -11.10 0.64 -12.75
#